data_AF-A0A7C5NPM9-F1
#
_entry.id   AF-A0A7C5NPM9-F1
#
_cell.length_a   1.000
_cell.length_b   1.000
_cell.length_c   1.000
_cell.angle_alpha   90.00
_cell.angle_beta   90.00
_cell.angle_gamma   90.00
#
_symmetry.space_group_name_H-M   'P 1'
#
loop_
_entity.id
_entity.type
_entity.pdbx_description
1 polymer ?
#
loop_
_entity_poly.entity_id
_entity_poly.type
_entity_poly.pdbx_seq_one_letter_code
_entity_poly.pdbx_strand_id
1 'polypeptide(L)'
;MKKLNLLLFAALIFLFACNTKSNDKSKMENKQEIENVLIEEWQTPFGTPPFDKIKSEDYLPAMEEGIKRQQQEIEGIVNQNSEPTFENTIVAYEKTGSLLKKVSNVFYAVEAANTDDVLKETAKKIRPELSEHYDKI
;
A
#
# COMPACT_ATOMS: atom_id res chain seq x y z
N MET A 1 45.74 6.57 53.30
CA MET A 1 47.05 7.25 53.47
C MET A 1 47.99 6.60 52.45
N LYS A 2 48.61 7.20 51.43
CA LYS A 2 48.87 8.55 50.93
C LYS A 2 49.00 8.37 49.39
N LYS A 3 48.38 9.21 48.54
CA LYS A 3 49.04 10.21 47.66
C LYS A 3 50.41 9.71 47.12
N LEU A 4 50.78 9.81 45.84
CA LEU A 4 50.91 11.06 45.08
C LEU A 4 51.79 10.76 43.82
N ASN A 5 51.57 11.49 42.71
CA ASN A 5 52.51 11.78 41.59
C ASN A 5 52.79 10.66 40.54
N LEU A 6 53.05 10.92 39.26
CA LEU A 6 53.17 12.10 38.38
C LEU A 6 53.60 11.53 37.02
N LEU A 7 53.07 12.02 35.89
CA LEU A 7 53.66 12.10 34.53
C LEU A 7 52.51 12.14 33.49
N LEU A 8 52.03 13.31 33.05
CA LEU A 8 52.55 14.20 32.00
C LEU A 8 52.00 13.89 30.59
N PHE A 9 51.49 14.98 29.99
CA PHE A 9 51.28 15.27 28.57
C PHE A 9 49.89 15.08 27.92
N ALA A 10 49.42 16.25 27.46
CA ALA A 10 48.73 16.52 26.20
C ALA A 10 47.19 16.37 26.17
N ALA A 11 46.56 17.55 26.32
CA ALA A 11 45.60 18.12 25.37
C ALA A 11 44.55 17.18 24.75
N LEU A 12 43.27 17.43 25.03
CA LEU A 12 42.48 18.22 24.08
C LEU A 12 41.20 18.78 24.74
N ILE A 13 40.94 20.01 24.36
CA ILE A 13 39.91 20.92 24.83
C ILE A 13 38.52 20.37 24.46
N PHE A 14 37.73 20.03 25.49
CA PHE A 14 36.29 20.24 25.44
C PHE A 14 36.05 21.74 25.28
N LEU A 15 35.30 22.17 24.26
CA LEU A 15 34.36 23.31 24.29
C LEU A 15 33.73 23.48 22.88
N PHE A 16 32.39 23.40 22.87
CA PHE A 16 31.46 23.99 21.90
C PHE A 16 31.58 23.65 20.40
N ALA A 17 30.78 22.66 19.99
CA ALA A 17 30.14 22.69 18.68
C ALA A 17 28.82 21.89 18.72
N CYS A 18 27.72 22.55 19.07
CA CYS A 18 26.38 22.15 18.64
C CYS A 18 25.93 23.12 17.53
N ASN A 19 25.11 22.58 16.63
CA ASN A 19 24.43 23.23 15.51
C ASN A 19 25.22 23.48 14.22
N THR A 20 25.60 22.38 13.56
CA THR A 20 25.44 22.31 12.10
C THR A 20 24.12 21.63 11.80
N LYS A 21 23.20 22.40 11.19
CA LYS A 21 21.94 21.93 10.60
C LYS A 21 22.16 20.59 9.91
N SER A 22 21.61 19.53 10.51
CA SER A 22 21.31 18.30 9.79
C SER A 22 20.38 18.69 8.65
N ASN A 23 20.90 18.68 7.43
CA ASN A 23 20.08 18.71 6.23
C ASN A 23 19.50 17.31 6.11
N ASP A 24 18.55 17.02 7.00
CA ASP A 24 17.69 15.85 6.96
C ASP A 24 16.77 16.04 5.76
N LYS A 25 17.28 15.65 4.59
CA LYS A 25 16.42 15.23 3.49
C LYS A 25 15.79 13.92 3.95
N SER A 26 14.80 14.06 4.83
CA SER A 26 13.73 13.10 4.96
C SER A 26 13.34 12.70 3.55
N LYS A 27 13.56 11.42 3.26
CA LYS A 27 12.93 10.73 2.14
C LYS A 27 11.43 11.01 2.27
N MET A 28 10.93 12.01 1.56
CA MET A 28 9.59 11.95 1.02
C MET A 28 9.66 10.84 -0.02
N GLU A 29 9.38 9.62 0.44
CA GLU A 29 8.88 8.58 -0.44
C GLU A 29 7.68 9.20 -1.14
N ASN A 30 7.84 9.48 -2.43
CA ASN A 30 6.76 9.94 -3.27
C ASN A 30 5.74 8.80 -3.30
N LYS A 31 4.75 8.82 -2.39
CA LYS A 31 3.53 8.02 -2.52
C LYS A 31 2.83 8.58 -3.75
N GLN A 32 3.25 8.09 -4.91
CA GLN A 32 2.67 8.46 -6.19
C GLN A 32 1.24 7.93 -6.14
N GLU A 33 0.29 8.79 -5.76
CA GLU A 33 -1.13 8.45 -5.84
C GLU A 33 -1.43 8.18 -7.30
N ILE A 34 -1.81 6.94 -7.59
CA ILE A 34 -2.22 6.54 -8.94
C ILE A 34 -3.55 7.27 -9.18
N GLU A 35 -3.52 8.31 -10.03
CA GLU A 35 -4.72 8.97 -10.50
C GLU A 35 -5.46 8.01 -11.43
N ASN A 36 -6.56 7.43 -10.93
CA ASN A 36 -7.34 6.42 -11.64
C ASN A 36 -8.78 6.41 -11.12
N VAL A 37 -9.73 6.61 -12.02
CA VAL A 37 -11.16 6.72 -11.73
C VAL A 37 -11.75 5.48 -11.03
N LEU A 38 -11.17 4.29 -11.24
CA LEU A 38 -11.62 3.05 -10.59
C LEU A 38 -11.20 3.00 -9.10
N ILE A 39 -10.17 3.74 -8.71
CA ILE A 39 -9.62 3.79 -7.35
C ILE A 39 -10.37 4.82 -6.49
N GLU A 40 -10.87 5.89 -7.09
CA GLU A 40 -11.57 6.98 -6.42
C GLU A 40 -12.95 6.58 -5.89
N GLU A 41 -13.45 7.31 -4.89
CA GLU A 41 -14.85 7.22 -4.48
C GLU A 41 -15.77 7.79 -5.57
N TRP A 42 -16.81 7.03 -5.94
CA TRP A 42 -17.75 7.45 -6.97
C TRP A 42 -18.91 8.21 -6.35
N GLN A 43 -19.14 9.44 -6.85
CA GLN A 43 -20.24 10.30 -6.42
C GLN A 43 -21.51 10.10 -7.27
N THR A 44 -21.58 9.00 -8.00
CA THR A 44 -22.73 8.60 -8.81
C THR A 44 -23.88 8.08 -7.93
N PRO A 45 -25.14 8.13 -8.40
CA PRO A 45 -26.25 7.54 -7.66
C PRO A 45 -25.98 6.08 -7.31
N PHE A 46 -26.18 5.71 -6.04
CA PHE A 46 -25.94 4.35 -5.52
C PHE A 46 -24.49 3.85 -5.64
N GLY A 47 -23.51 4.72 -5.93
CA GLY A 47 -22.13 4.31 -6.15
C GLY A 47 -21.96 3.43 -7.39
N THR A 48 -22.70 3.71 -8.47
CA THR A 48 -22.51 3.02 -9.75
C THR A 48 -21.18 3.41 -10.40
N PRO A 49 -20.50 2.51 -11.13
CA PRO A 49 -19.27 2.88 -11.83
C PRO A 49 -19.52 4.03 -12.83
N PRO A 50 -18.68 5.09 -12.85
CA PRO A 50 -18.77 6.15 -13.85
C PRO A 50 -18.24 5.66 -15.20
N PHE A 51 -19.01 4.80 -15.87
CA PHE A 51 -18.62 4.12 -17.11
C PHE A 51 -18.23 5.07 -18.26
N ASP A 52 -18.71 6.32 -18.24
CA ASP A 52 -18.36 7.37 -19.19
C ASP A 52 -16.90 7.86 -19.04
N LYS A 53 -16.28 7.59 -17.90
CA LYS A 53 -14.91 8.04 -17.57
C LYS A 53 -13.89 6.91 -17.55
N ILE A 54 -14.33 5.66 -17.39
CA ILE A 54 -13.46 4.49 -17.30
C ILE A 54 -12.95 4.12 -18.68
N LYS A 55 -11.64 3.96 -18.80
CA LYS A 55 -10.95 3.45 -19.99
C LYS A 55 -10.42 2.04 -19.74
N SER A 56 -10.20 1.28 -20.80
CA SER A 56 -9.70 -0.09 -20.71
C SER A 56 -8.31 -0.15 -20.05
N GLU A 57 -7.48 0.88 -20.21
CA GLU A 57 -6.16 1.01 -19.58
C GLU A 57 -6.22 1.24 -18.06
N ASP A 58 -7.37 1.66 -17.52
CA ASP A 58 -7.50 1.93 -16.09
C ASP A 58 -7.58 0.64 -15.26
N TYR A 59 -8.03 -0.48 -15.85
CA TYR A 59 -8.33 -1.69 -15.09
C TYR A 59 -7.10 -2.35 -14.49
N LEU A 60 -6.06 -2.59 -15.29
CA LEU A 60 -4.86 -3.28 -14.83
C LEU A 60 -4.21 -2.56 -13.62
N PRO A 61 -3.85 -1.27 -13.68
CA PRO A 61 -3.24 -0.59 -12.54
C PRO A 61 -4.18 -0.50 -11.33
N ALA A 62 -5.51 -0.40 -11.52
CA ALA A 62 -6.47 -0.38 -10.42
C ALA A 62 -6.59 -1.76 -9.74
N MET A 63 -6.51 -2.86 -10.49
CA MET A 63 -6.53 -4.22 -9.95
C MET A 63 -5.23 -4.54 -9.21
N GLU A 64 -4.07 -4.17 -9.76
CA GLU A 64 -2.76 -4.31 -9.10
C GLU A 64 -2.71 -3.54 -7.77
N GLU A 65 -3.21 -2.30 -7.76
CA GLU A 65 -3.32 -1.52 -6.52
C GLU A 65 -4.33 -2.15 -5.55
N GLY A 66 -5.42 -2.75 -6.05
CA GLY A 66 -6.36 -3.53 -5.23
C GLY A 66 -5.70 -4.73 -4.53
N ILE A 67 -4.92 -5.52 -5.26
CA ILE A 67 -4.13 -6.64 -4.71
C ILE A 67 -3.18 -6.14 -3.63
N LYS A 68 -2.41 -5.09 -3.93
CA LYS A 68 -1.47 -4.48 -3.01
C LYS A 68 -2.14 -3.96 -1.73
N ARG A 69 -3.26 -3.27 -1.83
CA ARG A 69 -3.99 -2.77 -0.64
C ARG A 69 -4.54 -3.91 0.20
N GLN A 70 -5.12 -4.95 -0.41
CA GLN A 70 -5.62 -6.08 0.34
C GLN A 70 -4.50 -6.81 1.09
N GLN A 71 -3.34 -7.00 0.45
CA GLN A 71 -2.17 -7.57 1.09
C GLN A 71 -1.73 -6.75 2.32
N GLN A 72 -1.71 -5.43 2.22
CA GLN A 72 -1.38 -4.53 3.35
C GLN A 72 -2.42 -4.60 4.48
N GLU A 73 -3.70 -4.67 4.15
CA GLU A 73 -4.79 -4.82 5.12
C GLU A 73 -4.63 -6.14 5.90
N ILE A 74 -4.31 -7.23 5.21
CA ILE A 74 -4.09 -8.56 5.80
C ILE A 74 -2.83 -8.59 6.65
N GLU A 75 -1.73 -7.98 6.19
CA GLU A 75 -0.52 -7.82 7.00
C GLU A 75 -0.80 -7.06 8.30
N GLY A 76 -1.71 -6.07 8.27
CA GLY A 76 -2.17 -5.39 9.48
C GLY A 76 -2.89 -6.31 10.46
N ILE A 77 -3.68 -7.26 9.95
CA ILE A 77 -4.41 -8.26 10.77
C ILE A 77 -3.44 -9.29 11.34
N VAL A 78 -2.50 -9.79 10.52
CA VAL A 78 -1.54 -10.83 10.92
C VAL A 78 -0.54 -10.32 11.96
N ASN A 79 -0.09 -9.06 11.84
CA ASN A 79 0.95 -8.49 12.70
C ASN A 79 0.39 -7.75 13.93
N GLN A 80 -0.88 -7.95 14.27
CA GLN A 80 -1.46 -7.35 15.48
C GLN A 80 -0.87 -7.97 16.76
N ASN A 81 -0.65 -7.14 17.79
CA ASN A 81 -0.15 -7.59 19.09
C ASN A 81 -1.27 -7.96 20.09
N SER A 82 -2.52 -7.64 19.78
CA SER A 82 -3.69 -7.99 20.61
C SER A 82 -3.99 -9.49 20.52
N GLU A 83 -4.59 -10.04 21.59
CA GLU A 83 -5.17 -11.39 21.52
C GLU A 83 -6.22 -11.47 20.40
N PRO A 84 -6.26 -12.56 19.63
CA PRO A 84 -7.20 -12.70 18.53
C PRO A 84 -8.64 -12.77 19.05
N THR A 85 -9.51 -11.93 18.50
CA THR A 85 -10.95 -11.91 18.70
C THR A 85 -11.66 -12.07 17.36
N PHE A 86 -12.97 -12.34 17.39
CA PHE A 86 -13.77 -12.41 16.17
C PHE A 86 -13.72 -11.08 15.38
N GLU A 87 -13.75 -9.95 16.09
CA GLU A 87 -13.73 -8.61 15.51
C GLU A 87 -12.40 -8.25 14.85
N ASN A 88 -11.28 -8.53 15.53
CA ASN A 88 -9.96 -8.15 15.04
C ASN A 88 -9.35 -9.15 14.05
N THR A 89 -9.97 -10.32 13.87
CA THR A 89 -9.51 -11.37 12.96
C THR A 89 -10.53 -11.59 11.84
N ILE A 90 -11.72 -12.13 12.14
CA ILE A 90 -12.69 -12.52 11.11
C ILE A 90 -13.39 -11.32 10.49
N VAL A 91 -13.93 -10.41 11.33
CA VAL A 91 -14.62 -9.20 10.82
C VAL A 91 -13.63 -8.28 10.11
N ALA A 92 -12.39 -8.22 10.59
CA ALA A 92 -11.33 -7.47 9.92
C ALA A 92 -11.00 -8.09 8.55
N TYR A 93 -10.84 -9.42 8.48
CA TYR A 93 -10.54 -10.14 7.24
C TYR A 93 -11.64 -9.95 6.18
N GLU A 94 -12.92 -10.08 6.57
CA GLU A 94 -14.08 -9.86 5.70
C GLU A 94 -14.18 -8.44 5.11
N LYS A 95 -13.55 -7.46 5.77
CA LYS A 95 -13.53 -6.07 5.30
C LYS A 95 -12.37 -5.78 4.33
N THR A 96 -11.40 -6.69 4.21
CA THR A 96 -10.26 -6.50 3.32
C THR A 96 -10.66 -6.62 1.86
N GLY A 97 -9.84 -6.07 0.96
CA GLY A 97 -10.01 -6.23 -0.48
C GLY A 97 -11.18 -5.48 -1.09
N SER A 98 -11.75 -4.50 -0.37
CA SER A 98 -12.89 -3.71 -0.86
C SER A 98 -12.60 -3.05 -2.21
N LEU A 99 -11.40 -2.47 -2.38
CA LEU A 99 -10.98 -1.90 -3.67
C LEU A 99 -10.89 -3.00 -4.75
N LEU A 100 -10.18 -4.10 -4.46
CA LEU A 100 -10.00 -5.18 -5.43
C LEU A 100 -11.34 -5.75 -5.90
N LYS A 101 -12.26 -5.98 -4.97
CA LYS A 101 -13.62 -6.44 -5.25
C LYS A 101 -14.39 -5.45 -6.12
N LYS A 102 -14.36 -4.15 -5.76
CA LYS A 102 -15.01 -3.08 -6.52
C LYS A 102 -14.52 -3.04 -7.97
N VAL A 103 -13.20 -3.03 -8.19
CA VAL A 103 -12.61 -2.97 -9.54
C VAL A 103 -12.87 -4.26 -10.32
N SER A 104 -12.69 -5.43 -9.69
CA SER A 104 -12.90 -6.73 -10.33
C SER A 104 -14.34 -6.91 -10.82
N ASN A 105 -15.33 -6.48 -10.03
CA ASN A 105 -16.73 -6.55 -10.42
C ASN A 105 -17.01 -5.76 -11.72
N VAL A 106 -16.41 -4.58 -11.86
CA VAL A 106 -16.56 -3.77 -13.08
C VAL A 106 -15.81 -4.42 -14.24
N PHE A 107 -14.56 -4.83 -14.00
CA PHE A 107 -13.71 -5.45 -15.02
C PHE A 107 -14.38 -6.67 -15.65
N TYR A 108 -14.81 -7.64 -14.83
CA TYR A 108 -15.41 -8.87 -15.36
C TYR A 108 -16.77 -8.65 -16.01
N ALA A 109 -17.55 -7.66 -15.55
CA ALA A 109 -18.78 -7.28 -16.22
C ALA A 109 -18.52 -6.72 -17.63
N VAL A 110 -17.52 -5.85 -17.78
CA VAL A 110 -17.16 -5.26 -19.08
C VAL A 110 -16.43 -6.25 -19.98
N GLU A 111 -15.49 -7.04 -19.45
CA GLU A 111 -14.78 -8.09 -20.21
C GLU A 111 -15.74 -9.13 -20.77
N ALA A 112 -16.81 -9.49 -20.05
CA ALA A 112 -17.79 -10.45 -20.54
C ALA A 112 -18.74 -9.86 -21.61
N ALA A 113 -19.10 -8.58 -21.48
CA ALA A 113 -20.16 -7.97 -22.30
C ALA A 113 -19.64 -7.12 -23.48
N ASN A 114 -18.48 -6.49 -23.34
CA ASN A 114 -17.95 -5.50 -24.26
C ASN A 114 -16.42 -5.48 -24.21
N THR A 115 -15.80 -6.61 -24.54
CA THR A 115 -14.34 -6.78 -24.48
C THR A 115 -13.61 -6.07 -25.63
N ASP A 116 -12.33 -5.78 -25.40
CA ASP A 116 -11.37 -5.33 -26.40
C ASP A 116 -9.99 -5.99 -26.16
N ASP A 117 -9.00 -5.66 -26.98
CA ASP A 117 -7.67 -6.29 -26.87
C ASP A 117 -6.89 -5.84 -25.61
N VAL A 118 -7.15 -4.63 -25.09
CA VAL A 118 -6.56 -4.16 -23.83
C VAL A 118 -7.13 -4.93 -22.65
N LEU A 119 -8.43 -5.18 -22.62
CA LEU A 119 -9.11 -5.97 -21.59
C LEU A 119 -8.70 -7.44 -21.64
N LYS A 120 -8.49 -8.03 -22.83
CA LYS A 120 -7.98 -9.39 -22.96
C LYS A 120 -6.56 -9.54 -22.42
N GLU A 121 -5.65 -8.60 -22.75
CA GLU A 121 -4.29 -8.64 -22.21
C GLU A 121 -4.28 -8.36 -20.70
N THR A 122 -5.16 -7.47 -20.22
CA THR A 122 -5.39 -7.28 -18.79
C THR A 122 -5.82 -8.59 -18.13
N ALA A 123 -6.81 -9.30 -18.69
CA ALA A 123 -7.29 -10.58 -18.16
C ALA A 123 -6.18 -11.63 -18.11
N LYS A 124 -5.37 -11.72 -19.17
CA LYS A 124 -4.25 -12.67 -19.27
C LYS A 124 -3.18 -12.42 -18.20
N LYS A 125 -2.91 -11.16 -17.88
CA LYS A 125 -1.97 -10.78 -16.82
C LYS A 125 -2.55 -10.97 -15.42
N ILE A 126 -3.75 -10.45 -15.18
CA ILE A 126 -4.28 -10.32 -13.82
C ILE A 126 -4.83 -11.63 -13.25
N ARG A 127 -5.30 -12.57 -14.09
CA ARG A 127 -5.83 -13.87 -13.63
C ARG A 127 -4.81 -14.69 -12.82
N PRO A 128 -3.57 -14.95 -13.30
CA PRO A 128 -2.58 -15.65 -12.50
C PRO A 128 -2.13 -14.87 -11.25
N GLU A 129 -2.01 -13.53 -11.34
CA GLU A 129 -1.69 -12.69 -10.18
C GLU A 129 -2.78 -12.77 -9.08
N LEU A 130 -4.05 -12.81 -9.48
CA LEU A 130 -5.17 -13.02 -8.56
C LEU A 130 -5.15 -14.42 -7.95
N SER A 131 -4.86 -15.46 -8.73
CA SER A 131 -4.71 -16.81 -8.20
C SER A 131 -3.60 -16.87 -7.13
N GLU A 132 -2.43 -16.32 -7.42
CA GLU A 132 -1.33 -16.24 -6.45
C GLU A 132 -1.73 -15.43 -5.20
N HIS A 133 -2.40 -14.29 -5.39
CA HIS A 133 -2.88 -13.46 -4.30
C HIS A 133 -3.84 -14.22 -3.38
N TYR A 134 -4.85 -14.90 -3.94
CA TYR A 134 -5.82 -15.66 -3.14
C TYR A 134 -5.23 -16.90 -2.48
N ASP A 135 -4.22 -17.55 -3.08
CA ASP A 135 -3.52 -18.68 -2.45
C ASP A 135 -2.64 -18.22 -1.27
N LYS A 136 -2.17 -16.97 -1.30
CA LYS A 136 -1.28 -16.39 -0.29
C LYS A 136 -2.01 -15.92 0.98
N ILE A 137 -3.30 -15.60 0.87
CA ILE A 137 -4.12 -14.98 1.94
C ILE A 137 -5.14 -15.93 2.54
#